data_AF-R0CWQ5-F1
#
_entry.id   AF-R0CWQ5-F1
#
_cell.length_a   1.000
_cell.length_b   1.000
_cell.length_c   1.000
_cell.angle_alpha   90.00
_cell.angle_beta   90.00
_cell.angle_gamma   90.00
#
_symmetry.space_group_name_H-M   'P 1'
#
loop_
_entity.id
_entity.type
_entity.pdbx_description
1 polymer ?
#
loop_
_entity_poly.entity_id
_entity_poly.type
_entity_poly.pdbx_seq_one_letter_code
_entity_poly.pdbx_strand_id
1 'polypeptide(L)'
;MNRHDLKTWPKYFAAVRSGQKRFEIRRNDRDFKVGDILVLREFEPDTQDYTGQVEERQITFLLSEEDYGGVIHGFVAIGFGEVAPHPDAAGDLTPEALAQWHETAASNAALRAQEARKVSESYAKSNMGVARDRHAAVADSAEAEAGFHAAAARIVRKG
;
A
#
# COMPACT_ATOMS: atom_id res chain seq x y z
N MET A 1 -4.53 -9.84 -1.92
CA MET A 1 -4.72 -8.91 -0.78
C MET A 1 -4.68 -9.72 0.49
N ASN A 2 -3.67 -9.50 1.33
CA ASN A 2 -3.56 -10.15 2.63
C ASN A 2 -4.14 -9.26 3.73
N ARG A 3 -4.59 -9.88 4.83
CA ARG A 3 -5.07 -9.18 6.03
C ARG A 3 -4.06 -9.43 7.15
N HIS A 4 -3.57 -8.36 7.77
CA HIS A 4 -2.54 -8.40 8.79
C HIS A 4 -3.12 -7.96 10.14
N ASP A 5 -3.35 -8.90 11.04
CA ASP A 5 -3.78 -8.60 12.41
C ASP A 5 -2.62 -8.04 13.24
N LEU A 6 -2.78 -6.81 13.73
CA LEU A 6 -1.77 -6.08 14.47
C LEU A 6 -2.34 -5.50 15.75
N LYS A 7 -1.59 -5.62 16.85
CA LYS A 7 -1.86 -4.89 18.08
C LYS A 7 -1.56 -3.41 17.91
N THR A 8 -2.42 -2.56 18.47
CA THR A 8 -2.26 -1.11 18.50
C THR A 8 -2.68 -0.59 19.87
N TRP A 9 -1.84 0.21 20.53
CA TRP A 9 -2.19 0.75 21.84
C TRP A 9 -3.28 1.83 21.75
N PRO A 10 -4.07 2.04 22.83
CA PRO A 10 -5.26 2.89 22.81
C PRO A 10 -5.00 4.30 22.28
N LYS A 11 -3.90 4.94 22.70
CA LYS A 11 -3.51 6.28 22.23
C LYS A 11 -3.37 6.36 20.71
N TYR A 12 -2.70 5.38 20.10
CA TYR A 12 -2.48 5.36 18.66
C TYR A 12 -3.74 4.91 17.93
N PHE A 13 -4.47 3.95 18.49
CA PHE A 13 -5.73 3.46 17.96
C PHE A 13 -6.75 4.58 17.82
N ALA A 14 -6.93 5.40 18.87
CA ALA A 14 -7.79 6.58 18.82
C ALA A 14 -7.34 7.60 17.76
N ALA A 15 -6.04 7.82 17.60
CA ALA A 15 -5.50 8.70 16.55
C ALA A 15 -5.74 8.15 15.13
N VAL A 16 -5.70 6.83 14.94
CA VAL A 16 -6.02 6.19 13.65
C VAL A 16 -7.53 6.25 13.37
N ARG A 17 -8.36 5.96 14.37
CA ARG A 17 -9.81 6.02 14.26
C ARG A 17 -10.29 7.42 13.90
N SER A 18 -9.74 8.45 14.55
CA SER A 18 -10.07 9.85 14.26
C SER A 18 -9.50 10.36 12.93
N GLY A 19 -8.69 9.56 12.21
CA GLY A 19 -8.05 9.96 10.96
C GLY A 19 -6.83 10.89 11.13
N GLN A 20 -6.47 11.26 12.35
CA GLN A 20 -5.30 12.11 12.63
C GLN A 20 -3.98 11.41 12.30
N LYS A 21 -3.93 10.08 12.50
CA LYS A 21 -2.78 9.23 12.17
C LYS A 21 -3.10 8.36 10.97
N ARG A 22 -2.34 8.53 9.88
CA ARG A 22 -2.49 7.81 8.59
C ARG A 22 -1.27 6.98 8.21
N PHE A 23 -0.46 6.59 9.20
CA PHE A 23 0.73 5.77 8.98
C PHE A 23 1.02 4.86 10.16
N GLU A 24 1.69 3.73 9.93
CA GLU A 24 2.26 2.82 10.92
C GLU A 24 3.78 2.70 10.70
N ILE A 25 4.54 2.35 11.75
CA ILE A 25 5.95 1.98 11.60
C ILE A 25 6.08 0.56 12.15
N ARG A 26 6.53 -0.39 11.33
CA ARG A 26 6.58 -1.81 11.68
C ARG A 26 7.85 -2.45 11.16
N ARG A 27 8.31 -3.49 11.85
CA ARG A 27 9.28 -4.42 11.29
C ARG A 27 8.64 -5.10 10.08
N ASN A 28 9.35 -5.22 8.96
CA ASN A 28 8.81 -5.87 7.77
C ASN A 28 9.00 -7.41 7.81
N ASP A 29 8.50 -8.04 8.87
CA ASP A 29 8.54 -9.49 9.12
C ASP A 29 7.37 -10.26 8.48
N ARG A 30 6.44 -9.54 7.85
CA ARG A 30 5.22 -10.06 7.23
C ARG A 30 5.16 -9.81 5.71
N ASP A 31 6.21 -9.22 5.13
CA ASP A 31 6.27 -8.81 3.73
C ASP A 31 5.05 -7.94 3.35
N PHE A 32 4.87 -6.82 4.06
CA PHE A 32 3.75 -5.89 3.84
C PHE A 32 3.75 -5.33 2.42
N LYS A 33 2.59 -5.28 1.77
CA LYS A 33 2.45 -4.77 0.41
C LYS A 33 1.36 -3.72 0.29
N VAL A 34 1.56 -2.78 -0.64
CA VAL A 34 0.47 -1.87 -1.06
C VAL A 34 -0.72 -2.71 -1.53
N GLY A 35 -1.92 -2.35 -1.06
CA GLY A 35 -3.16 -3.07 -1.30
C GLY A 35 -3.57 -4.02 -0.17
N ASP A 36 -2.65 -4.44 0.71
CA ASP A 36 -3.00 -5.25 1.89
C ASP A 36 -3.83 -4.47 2.92
N ILE A 37 -4.51 -5.20 3.81
CA ILE A 37 -5.31 -4.61 4.90
C ILE A 37 -4.60 -4.79 6.23
N LEU A 38 -4.44 -3.70 6.96
CA LEU A 38 -4.09 -3.71 8.38
C LEU A 38 -5.36 -3.84 9.20
N VAL A 39 -5.45 -4.89 10.01
CA VAL A 39 -6.50 -5.08 11.01
C VAL A 39 -5.91 -4.67 12.37
N LEU A 40 -6.08 -3.38 12.70
CA LEU A 40 -5.56 -2.81 13.93
C LEU A 40 -6.51 -3.14 15.08
N ARG A 41 -6.04 -3.94 16.02
CA ARG A 41 -6.80 -4.33 17.21
C ARG A 41 -6.30 -3.55 18.41
N GLU A 42 -7.20 -2.82 19.07
CA GLU A 42 -6.84 -2.09 20.27
C GLU A 42 -6.45 -3.07 21.38
N PHE A 43 -5.24 -2.87 21.92
CA PHE A 43 -4.63 -3.72 22.93
C PHE A 43 -4.18 -2.87 24.11
N GLU A 44 -4.72 -3.14 25.29
CA GLU A 44 -4.42 -2.43 26.53
C GLU A 44 -3.16 -3.03 27.18
N PRO A 45 -2.02 -2.31 27.20
CA PRO A 45 -0.78 -2.83 27.79
C PRO A 45 -0.90 -3.15 29.29
N ASP A 46 -1.74 -2.41 30.03
CA ASP A 46 -1.85 -2.57 31.48
C ASP A 46 -2.55 -3.88 31.89
N THR A 47 -3.62 -4.24 31.17
CA THR A 47 -4.36 -5.50 31.38
C THR A 47 -3.83 -6.64 30.52
N GLN A 48 -2.95 -6.34 29.55
CA GLN A 48 -2.46 -7.27 28.54
C GLN A 48 -3.56 -7.93 27.70
N ASP A 49 -4.70 -7.25 27.55
CA ASP A 49 -5.88 -7.77 26.86
C ASP A 49 -6.33 -6.88 25.70
N TYR A 50 -7.08 -7.48 24.78
CA TYR A 50 -7.77 -6.75 23.73
C TYR A 50 -9.06 -6.14 24.27
N THR A 51 -9.32 -4.88 23.94
CA THR A 51 -10.58 -4.20 24.31
C THR A 51 -11.77 -4.68 23.46
N GLY A 52 -11.49 -5.41 22.37
CA GLY A 52 -12.46 -5.82 21.35
C GLY A 52 -12.63 -4.80 20.21
N GLN A 53 -12.01 -3.62 20.31
CA GLN A 53 -12.10 -2.60 19.27
C GLN A 53 -11.16 -2.92 18.10
N VAL A 54 -11.64 -2.67 16.87
CA VAL A 54 -10.93 -2.97 15.63
C VAL A 54 -11.07 -1.82 14.64
N GLU A 55 -10.01 -1.51 13.92
CA GLU A 55 -10.00 -0.60 12.77
C GLU A 55 -9.30 -1.27 11.58
N GLU A 56 -9.93 -1.24 10.42
CA GLU A 56 -9.34 -1.72 9.18
C GLU A 56 -8.84 -0.56 8.33
N ARG A 57 -7.61 -0.69 7.81
CA ARG A 57 -7.01 0.30 6.92
C ARG A 57 -6.29 -0.39 5.78
N GLN A 58 -6.41 0.13 4.57
CA GLN A 58 -5.68 -0.41 3.42
C GLN A 58 -4.33 0.27 3.30
N ILE A 59 -3.26 -0.51 3.11
CA ILE A 59 -1.93 0.00 2.84
C ILE A 59 -1.97 0.68 1.47
N THR A 60 -1.74 1.99 1.45
CA THR A 60 -1.71 2.80 0.23
C THR A 60 -0.29 3.18 -0.16
N PHE A 61 0.66 3.12 0.78
CA PHE A 61 2.05 3.45 0.53
C PHE A 61 2.96 2.66 1.47
N LEU A 62 4.15 2.28 0.98
CA LEU A 62 5.18 1.63 1.79
C LEU A 62 6.49 2.35 1.54
N LEU A 63 7.19 2.71 2.61
CA LEU A 63 8.53 3.28 2.56
C LEU A 63 9.48 2.39 3.36
N SER A 64 10.48 1.84 2.70
CA SER A 64 11.53 1.02 3.31
C SER A 64 12.84 1.80 3.44
N GLU A 65 13.83 1.18 4.09
CA GLU A 65 15.20 1.71 4.14
C GLU A 65 15.86 1.81 2.77
N GLU A 66 15.44 0.97 1.81
CA GLU A 66 15.96 0.98 0.45
C GLU A 66 15.47 2.20 -0.32
N ASP A 67 14.23 2.62 -0.05
CA ASP A 67 13.62 3.81 -0.65
C ASP A 67 14.13 5.10 0.00
N TYR A 68 14.39 5.06 1.31
CA TYR A 68 14.84 6.20 2.09
C TYR A 68 15.72 5.77 3.25
N GLY A 69 17.01 6.14 3.20
CA GLY A 69 18.00 5.77 4.22
C GLY A 69 17.74 6.32 5.63
N GLY A 70 16.68 7.10 5.84
CA GLY A 70 16.21 7.50 7.17
C GLY A 70 15.23 6.52 7.82
N VAL A 71 14.78 5.48 7.11
CA VAL A 71 14.00 4.37 7.71
C VAL A 71 14.96 3.39 8.38
N ILE A 72 14.63 2.96 9.58
CA ILE A 72 15.45 2.02 10.37
C ILE A 72 15.53 0.68 9.64
N HIS A 73 16.73 0.08 9.63
CA HIS A 73 16.96 -1.20 8.95
C HIS A 73 16.00 -2.30 9.40
N GLY A 74 15.38 -2.99 8.44
CA GLY A 74 14.36 -4.01 8.67
C GLY A 74 12.98 -3.49 9.10
N PHE A 75 12.77 -2.16 9.11
CA PHE A 75 11.47 -1.52 9.33
C PHE A 75 10.93 -0.89 8.05
N VAL A 76 9.62 -0.68 8.04
CA VAL A 76 8.89 0.05 7.01
C VAL A 76 8.00 1.09 7.67
N ALA A 77 7.88 2.25 7.03
CA ALA A 77 6.79 3.18 7.29
C ALA A 77 5.65 2.87 6.31
N ILE A 78 4.49 2.55 6.87
CA ILE A 78 3.31 2.09 6.13
C ILE A 78 2.32 3.24 6.10
N GLY A 79 2.14 3.88 4.95
CA GLY A 79 1.04 4.80 4.72
C GLY A 79 -0.24 4.01 4.44
N PHE A 80 -1.35 4.41 5.07
CA PHE A 80 -2.63 3.74 4.86
C PHE A 80 -3.78 4.73 4.73
N GLY A 81 -4.84 4.27 4.07
CA GLY A 81 -6.10 5.00 3.89
C GLY A 81 -7.29 4.22 4.39
N GLU A 82 -8.48 4.75 4.09
CA GLU A 82 -9.71 3.97 4.19
C GLU A 82 -9.59 2.71 3.34
N VAL A 83 -10.23 1.63 3.79
CA VAL A 83 -10.36 0.44 2.95
C VAL A 83 -11.22 0.84 1.77
N ALA A 84 -10.61 0.94 0.59
CA ALA A 84 -11.37 1.25 -0.61
C ALA A 84 -12.48 0.19 -0.72
N PRO A 85 -13.72 0.58 -1.02
CA PRO A 85 -14.77 -0.39 -1.28
C PRO A 85 -14.27 -1.31 -2.39
N HIS A 86 -13.98 -2.55 -2.03
CA HIS A 86 -13.69 -3.57 -3.03
C HIS A 86 -14.96 -3.70 -3.87
N PRO A 87 -14.88 -3.89 -5.18
CA PRO A 87 -16.04 -4.13 -6.00
C PRO A 87 -17.00 -5.19 -5.40
N ASP A 88 -16.48 -6.20 -4.71
CA ASP A 88 -17.29 -7.22 -4.01
C ASP A 88 -18.07 -6.72 -2.77
N ALA A 89 -17.92 -5.47 -2.34
CA ALA A 89 -18.55 -4.91 -1.15
C ALA A 89 -20.01 -4.49 -1.41
N ALA A 90 -20.90 -5.48 -1.56
CA ALA A 90 -22.35 -5.43 -1.38
C ALA A 90 -23.17 -4.29 -2.05
N GLY A 91 -22.57 -3.49 -2.93
CA GLY A 91 -23.25 -2.57 -3.84
C GLY A 91 -23.30 -3.14 -5.25
N ASP A 92 -24.27 -2.73 -6.05
CA ASP A 92 -24.37 -3.15 -7.45
C ASP A 92 -23.10 -2.77 -8.21
N LEU A 93 -22.28 -3.77 -8.50
CA LEU A 93 -21.10 -3.65 -9.35
C LEU A 93 -21.54 -3.30 -10.77
N THR A 94 -21.38 -2.04 -11.15
CA THR A 94 -21.64 -1.61 -12.53
C THR A 94 -20.38 -1.78 -13.37
N PRO A 95 -20.52 -2.10 -14.68
CA PRO A 95 -19.40 -2.06 -15.62
C PRO A 95 -18.66 -0.71 -15.58
N GLU A 96 -19.39 0.40 -15.43
CA GLU A 96 -18.77 1.73 -15.35
C GLU A 96 -17.89 1.90 -14.11
N ALA A 97 -18.37 1.49 -12.93
CA ALA A 97 -17.58 1.56 -11.70
C ALA A 97 -16.33 0.66 -11.77
N LEU A 98 -16.47 -0.53 -12.35
CA LEU A 98 -15.34 -1.45 -12.54
C LEU A 98 -14.32 -0.91 -13.55
N ALA A 99 -14.78 -0.31 -14.65
CA ALA A 99 -13.92 0.35 -15.63
C ALA A 99 -13.16 1.52 -14.99
N GLN A 100 -13.85 2.38 -14.24
CA GLN A 100 -13.23 3.51 -13.54
C GLN A 100 -12.17 3.07 -12.54
N TRP A 101 -12.43 1.96 -11.82
CA TRP A 101 -11.44 1.38 -10.92
C TRP A 101 -10.18 0.92 -11.66
N HIS A 102 -10.35 0.20 -12.79
CA HIS A 102 -9.22 -0.22 -13.62
C HIS A 102 -8.45 0.98 -14.21
N GLU A 103 -9.12 2.04 -14.63
CA GLU A 103 -8.45 3.26 -15.10
C GLU A 103 -7.61 3.91 -14.00
N THR A 104 -8.19 4.03 -12.80
CA THR A 104 -7.50 4.60 -11.64
C THR A 104 -6.29 3.75 -11.25
N ALA A 105 -6.45 2.42 -11.22
CA ALA A 105 -5.36 1.49 -10.95
C ALA A 105 -4.24 1.59 -12.00
N ALA A 106 -4.60 1.70 -13.29
CA ALA A 106 -3.64 1.87 -14.38
C ALA A 106 -2.85 3.18 -14.25
N SER A 107 -3.52 4.30 -13.99
CA SER A 107 -2.86 5.60 -13.79
C SER A 107 -1.93 5.60 -12.58
N ASN A 108 -2.35 5.01 -11.46
CA ASN A 108 -1.52 4.90 -10.26
C ASN A 108 -0.29 4.00 -10.50
N ALA A 109 -0.46 2.89 -11.21
CA ALA A 109 0.65 2.00 -11.57
C ALA A 109 1.64 2.67 -12.53
N ALA A 110 1.14 3.43 -13.52
CA ALA A 110 1.99 4.19 -14.44
C ALA A 110 2.82 5.26 -13.71
N LEU A 111 2.22 5.97 -12.75
CA LEU A 111 2.94 6.93 -11.92
C LEU A 111 4.02 6.24 -11.07
N ARG A 112 3.71 5.10 -10.45
CA ARG A 112 4.70 4.29 -9.72
C ARG A 112 5.86 3.86 -10.61
N ALA A 113 5.58 3.41 -11.83
CA ALA A 113 6.60 3.03 -12.80
C ALA A 113 7.53 4.20 -13.14
N GLN A 114 6.94 5.37 -13.41
CA GLN A 114 7.70 6.58 -13.72
C GLN A 114 8.60 7.02 -12.55
N GLU A 115 8.06 7.07 -11.33
CA GLU A 115 8.83 7.49 -10.16
C GLU A 115 9.94 6.48 -9.81
N ALA A 116 9.65 5.17 -9.86
CA ALA A 116 10.67 4.14 -9.64
C ALA A 116 11.79 4.21 -10.69
N ARG A 117 11.47 4.50 -11.95
CA ARG A 117 12.46 4.66 -13.03
C ARG A 117 13.34 5.90 -12.78
N LYS A 118 12.77 7.04 -12.38
CA LYS A 118 13.54 8.23 -11.96
C LYS A 118 14.49 7.93 -10.80
N VAL A 119 14.02 7.19 -9.78
CA VAL A 119 14.86 6.79 -8.64
C VAL A 119 16.00 5.89 -9.10
N SER A 120 15.72 4.88 -9.92
CA SER A 120 16.75 4.02 -10.53
C SER A 120 17.80 4.85 -11.29
N GLU A 121 17.37 5.76 -12.16
CA GLU A 121 18.25 6.66 -12.91
C GLU A 121 19.10 7.56 -12.01
N SER A 122 18.56 8.02 -10.87
CA SER A 122 19.31 8.82 -9.90
C SER A 122 20.51 8.07 -9.32
N TYR A 123 20.41 6.74 -9.20
CA TYR A 123 21.50 5.89 -8.73
C TYR A 123 22.53 5.55 -9.82
N ALA A 124 22.30 5.89 -11.09
CA ALA A 124 23.17 5.51 -12.21
C ALA A 124 24.62 6.02 -12.09
N LYS A 125 24.84 7.13 -11.36
CA LYS A 125 26.17 7.71 -11.11
C LYS A 125 26.72 7.38 -9.71
N SER A 126 25.99 6.62 -8.91
CA SER A 126 26.36 6.24 -7.54
C SER A 126 26.97 4.83 -7.50
N ASN A 127 27.66 4.49 -6.41
CA ASN A 127 28.15 3.12 -6.18
C ASN A 127 27.03 2.14 -5.72
N MET A 128 25.76 2.52 -5.82
CA MET A 128 24.59 1.77 -5.34
C MET A 128 23.92 0.96 -6.46
N GLY A 129 24.69 0.11 -7.15
CA GLY A 129 24.19 -0.68 -8.30
C GLY A 129 23.02 -1.61 -7.97
N VAL A 130 23.01 -2.21 -6.77
CA VAL A 130 21.91 -3.09 -6.32
C VAL A 130 20.60 -2.32 -6.16
N ALA A 131 20.64 -1.13 -5.57
CA ALA A 131 19.45 -0.29 -5.41
C ALA A 131 18.89 0.14 -6.77
N ARG A 132 19.77 0.55 -7.70
CA ARG A 132 19.39 0.87 -9.09
C ARG A 132 18.62 -0.28 -9.75
N ASP A 133 19.19 -1.49 -9.72
CA ASP A 133 18.63 -2.64 -10.41
C ASP A 133 17.28 -3.07 -9.79
N ARG A 134 17.13 -2.93 -8.47
CA ARG A 134 15.84 -3.15 -7.79
C ARG A 134 14.78 -2.14 -8.19
N HIS A 135 15.08 -0.85 -8.18
CA HIS A 135 14.13 0.18 -8.60
C HIS A 135 13.76 0.05 -10.09
N ALA A 136 14.70 -0.40 -10.93
CA ALA A 136 14.41 -0.73 -12.33
C ALA A 136 13.39 -1.88 -12.43
N ALA A 137 13.60 -2.96 -11.67
CA ALA A 137 12.67 -4.08 -11.64
C ALA A 137 11.27 -3.67 -11.11
N VAL A 138 11.21 -2.80 -10.10
CA VAL A 138 9.94 -2.23 -9.61
C VAL A 138 9.26 -1.40 -10.70
N ALA A 139 10.02 -0.60 -11.45
CA ALA A 139 9.48 0.18 -12.56
C ALA A 139 8.87 -0.71 -13.65
N ASP A 140 9.59 -1.75 -14.06
CA ASP A 140 9.14 -2.70 -15.09
C ASP A 140 7.87 -3.45 -14.64
N SER A 141 7.84 -3.90 -13.38
CA SER A 141 6.66 -4.57 -12.81
C SER A 141 5.44 -3.65 -12.75
N ALA A 142 5.62 -2.39 -12.34
CA ALA A 142 4.55 -1.42 -12.26
C ALA A 142 4.06 -0.99 -13.65
N GLU A 143 4.94 -0.94 -14.66
CA GLU A 143 4.59 -0.68 -16.06
C GLU A 143 3.72 -1.81 -16.64
N ALA A 144 4.09 -3.07 -16.35
CA ALA A 144 3.27 -4.23 -16.73
C ALA A 144 1.89 -4.21 -16.06
N GLU A 145 1.82 -3.88 -14.76
CA GLU A 145 0.57 -3.72 -14.02
C GLU A 145 -0.31 -2.62 -14.64
N ALA A 146 0.28 -1.46 -14.97
CA ALA A 146 -0.43 -0.36 -15.62
C ALA A 146 -1.06 -0.80 -16.95
N GLY A 147 -0.28 -1.53 -17.77
CA GLY A 147 -0.76 -2.08 -19.05
C GLY A 147 -1.92 -3.07 -18.88
N PHE A 148 -1.85 -3.95 -17.88
CA PHE A 148 -2.93 -4.89 -17.55
C PHE A 148 -4.23 -4.16 -17.20
N HIS A 149 -4.18 -3.22 -16.24
CA HIS A 149 -5.37 -2.48 -15.83
C HIS A 149 -5.93 -1.60 -16.94
N ALA A 150 -5.10 -0.99 -17.78
CA ALA A 150 -5.55 -0.21 -18.93
C ALA A 150 -6.22 -1.09 -20.01
N ALA A 151 -5.75 -2.32 -20.21
CA ALA A 151 -6.41 -3.27 -21.10
C ALA A 151 -7.76 -3.74 -20.54
N ALA A 152 -7.81 -4.05 -19.24
CA ALA A 152 -9.04 -4.46 -18.56
C ALA A 152 -10.12 -3.37 -18.59
N ALA A 153 -9.77 -2.10 -18.31
CA ALA A 153 -10.70 -0.97 -18.44
C ALA A 153 -11.33 -0.89 -19.84
N ARG A 154 -10.53 -1.04 -20.91
CA ARG A 154 -11.02 -1.02 -22.30
C ARG A 154 -11.97 -2.17 -22.62
N ILE A 155 -11.77 -3.34 -22.01
CA ILE A 155 -12.68 -4.48 -22.20
C ILE A 155 -14.00 -4.20 -21.48
N VAL A 156 -13.94 -3.76 -20.23
CA VAL A 156 -15.14 -3.49 -19.42
C VAL A 156 -16.00 -2.38 -20.03
N ARG A 157 -15.43 -1.30 -20.55
CA ARG A 157 -16.20 -0.22 -21.22
C ARG A 157 -16.88 -0.64 -22.53
N LYS A 158 -16.45 -1.75 -23.15
CA LYS A 158 -16.99 -2.21 -24.44
C LYS A 158 -18.11 -3.24 -24.29
N GLY A 159 -18.26 -3.86 -23.11
CA GLY A 159 -19.32 -4.82 -22.79
C GLY A 159 -20.52 -4.12 -22.18
#